data_AF-D7D8P0-F1
#
_entry.id   AF-D7D8P0-F1
#
_cell.length_a   1.000
_cell.length_b   1.000
_cell.length_c   1.000
_cell.angle_alpha   90.00
_cell.angle_beta   90.00
_cell.angle_gamma   90.00
#
_symmetry.space_group_name_H-M   'P 1'
#
loop_
_entity.id
_entity.type
_entity.pdbx_description
1 polymer ?
#
loop_
_entity_poly.entity_id
_entity_poly.type
_entity_poly.pdbx_seq_one_letter_code
_entity_poly.pdbx_strand_id
1 'polypeptide(L)'
;MIRSIRRKEKSSLDSIVEDMKYTARILAGGPDERGEKLLKASGFFLVVPDPTMISTSIGLSMIVTGKLLMKRRKKGIKDYIEKSIIEMRHLKELAEELI
;
A
#
# COMPACT_ATOMS: atom_id res chain seq x y z
N MET A 1 -13.51 -21.21 37.29
CA MET A 1 -14.46 -20.55 36.37
C MET A 1 -13.68 -19.98 35.19
N ILE A 2 -13.30 -20.84 34.23
CA ILE A 2 -12.50 -20.44 33.06
C ILE A 2 -13.49 -19.88 32.04
N ARG A 3 -13.53 -18.55 31.91
CA ARG A 3 -14.27 -17.89 30.83
C ARG A 3 -13.68 -18.40 29.52
N SER A 4 -14.42 -19.26 28.84
CA SER A 4 -14.09 -19.67 27.48
C SER A 4 -13.92 -18.40 26.67
N ILE A 5 -12.71 -18.22 26.14
CA ILE A 5 -12.43 -17.24 25.11
C ILE A 5 -13.24 -17.72 23.93
N ARG A 6 -14.47 -17.22 23.83
CA ARG A 6 -15.38 -17.41 22.73
C ARG A 6 -14.68 -16.76 21.54
N ARG A 7 -13.83 -17.54 20.84
CA ARG A 7 -13.34 -17.18 19.51
C ARG A 7 -14.60 -16.94 18.70
N LYS A 8 -14.93 -15.66 18.50
CA LYS A 8 -15.90 -15.23 17.50
C LYS A 8 -15.27 -15.68 16.19
N GLU A 9 -15.64 -16.86 15.69
CA GLU A 9 -15.37 -17.23 14.32
C GLU A 9 -15.93 -16.08 13.48
N LYS A 10 -15.04 -15.34 12.82
CA LYS A 10 -15.43 -14.36 11.80
C LYS A 10 -16.33 -15.12 10.84
N SER A 11 -17.51 -14.56 10.56
CA SER A 11 -18.47 -15.11 9.60
C SER A 11 -17.74 -15.43 8.29
N SER A 12 -18.04 -16.56 7.66
CA SER A 12 -17.45 -16.94 6.36
C SER A 12 -17.62 -15.86 5.28
N LEU A 13 -18.68 -15.05 5.40
CA LEU A 13 -18.93 -13.88 4.56
C LEU A 13 -17.91 -12.75 4.80
N ASP A 14 -17.49 -12.51 6.04
CA ASP A 14 -16.51 -11.47 6.37
C ASP A 14 -15.14 -11.80 5.78
N SER A 15 -14.73 -13.08 5.80
CA SER A 15 -13.49 -13.53 5.16
C SER A 15 -13.51 -13.35 3.64
N ILE A 16 -14.63 -13.69 2.98
CA ILE A 16 -14.75 -13.55 1.52
C ILE A 16 -14.66 -12.07 1.12
N VAL A 17 -15.29 -11.17 1.88
CA VAL A 17 -15.22 -9.73 1.62
C VAL A 17 -13.80 -9.18 1.84
N GLU A 18 -13.06 -9.65 2.85
CA GLU A 18 -11.66 -9.30 3.05
C GLU A 18 -10.78 -9.78 1.88
N ASP A 19 -10.98 -10.99 1.39
CA ASP A 19 -10.25 -11.56 0.27
C ASP A 19 -10.54 -10.84 -1.06
N MET A 20 -11.80 -10.47 -1.31
CA MET A 20 -12.17 -9.66 -2.47
C MET A 20 -11.51 -8.28 -2.43
N LYS A 21 -11.49 -7.61 -1.27
CA LYS A 21 -10.80 -6.32 -1.10
C LYS A 21 -9.30 -6.45 -1.33
N TYR A 22 -8.69 -7.54 -0.85
CA TYR A 22 -7.28 -7.83 -1.05
C TYR A 22 -6.95 -8.05 -2.53
N THR A 23 -7.77 -8.84 -3.23
CA THR A 23 -7.60 -9.15 -4.66
C THR A 23 -7.78 -7.90 -5.53
N ALA A 24 -8.79 -7.09 -5.25
CA ALA A 24 -8.99 -5.80 -5.93
C ALA A 24 -7.79 -4.87 -5.74
N ARG A 25 -7.18 -4.85 -4.54
CA ARG A 25 -5.97 -4.05 -4.28
C ARG A 25 -4.75 -4.53 -5.06
N ILE A 26 -4.58 -5.84 -5.22
CA ILE A 26 -3.50 -6.43 -6.04
C ILE A 26 -3.71 -6.10 -7.53
N LEU A 27 -4.94 -6.23 -8.02
CA LEU A 27 -5.28 -5.97 -9.42
C LEU A 27 -5.06 -4.50 -9.78
N ALA A 28 -5.57 -3.59 -8.95
CA ALA A 28 -5.46 -2.16 -9.19
C ALA A 28 -4.01 -1.69 -9.15
N GLY A 29 -3.21 -2.22 -8.21
CA GLY A 29 -1.94 -1.58 -7.83
C GLY A 29 -2.23 -0.25 -7.16
N GLY A 30 -1.58 0.03 -6.04
CA GLY A 30 -1.93 1.22 -5.29
C GLY A 30 -0.99 1.52 -4.12
N PRO A 31 -1.10 2.74 -3.57
CA PRO A 31 -0.38 3.12 -2.37
C PRO A 31 -0.74 2.15 -1.23
N ASP A 32 0.25 1.76 -0.42
CA ASP A 32 -0.01 0.93 0.75
C ASP A 32 -0.90 1.70 1.73
N GLU A 33 -2.05 1.13 2.13
CA GLU A 33 -2.99 1.72 3.08
C GLU A 33 -2.34 2.04 4.43
N ARG A 34 -1.26 1.32 4.79
CA ARG A 34 -0.46 1.65 5.98
C ARG A 34 0.14 3.05 5.87
N GLY A 35 0.50 3.48 4.67
CA GLY A 35 1.02 4.82 4.41
C GLY A 35 0.00 5.92 4.72
N GLU A 36 -1.24 5.74 4.28
CA GLU A 36 -2.33 6.70 4.57
C GLU A 36 -2.69 6.73 6.06
N LYS A 37 -2.69 5.56 6.72
CA LYS A 37 -2.90 5.46 8.18
C LYS A 37 -1.80 6.18 8.97
N LEU A 38 -0.55 6.04 8.56
CA LEU A 38 0.58 6.74 9.19
C LEU A 38 0.46 8.25 9.02
N LEU A 39 0.04 8.73 7.84
CA LEU A 39 -0.18 10.17 7.62
C LEU A 39 -1.28 10.72 8.53
N LYS A 40 -2.42 10.01 8.64
CA LYS A 40 -3.51 10.43 9.56
C LYS A 40 -3.03 10.45 11.02
N ALA A 41 -2.30 9.43 11.45
CA ALA A 41 -1.80 9.35 12.82
C ALA A 41 -0.71 10.38 13.13
N SER A 42 0.08 10.82 12.13
CA SER A 42 1.11 11.85 12.32
C SER A 42 0.56 13.20 12.78
N GLY A 43 -0.71 13.50 12.47
CA GLY A 43 -1.36 14.76 12.87
C GLY A 43 -1.42 14.96 14.38
N PHE A 44 -1.52 13.89 15.17
CA PHE A 44 -1.52 13.95 16.63
C PHE A 44 -0.20 14.53 17.18
N PHE A 45 0.91 14.26 16.49
CA PHE A 45 2.24 14.66 16.90
C PHE A 45 2.65 16.05 16.40
N LEU A 46 1.85 16.64 15.51
CA LEU A 46 2.18 17.87 14.78
C LEU A 46 1.18 19.01 15.03
N VAL A 47 0.33 18.89 16.06
CA VAL A 47 -0.65 19.92 16.41
C VAL A 47 0.02 21.26 16.76
N VAL A 48 1.18 21.21 17.42
CA VAL A 48 2.06 22.36 17.67
C VAL A 48 3.50 21.91 17.37
N PRO A 49 3.99 22.12 16.14
CA PRO A 49 5.27 21.56 15.74
C PRO A 49 6.42 22.41 16.29
N ASP A 50 7.15 21.84 17.24
CA ASP A 50 8.48 22.33 17.66
C ASP A 50 9.54 21.32 17.22
N PRO A 51 10.48 21.68 16.33
CA PRO A 51 11.48 20.76 15.80
C PRO A 51 12.45 20.22 16.87
N THR A 52 12.56 20.87 18.02
CA THR A 52 13.39 20.41 19.15
C THR A 52 12.68 19.35 19.99
N MET A 53 11.36 19.21 19.86
CA MET A 53 10.57 18.21 20.57
C MET A 53 10.60 16.85 19.87
N ILE A 54 10.73 15.80 20.69
CA ILE A 54 10.69 14.39 20.24
C ILE A 54 9.35 14.07 19.56
N SER A 55 8.24 14.63 20.03
CA SER A 55 6.91 14.45 19.43
C SER A 55 6.89 14.87 17.96
N THR A 56 7.40 16.07 17.65
CA THR A 56 7.47 16.58 16.28
C THR A 56 8.34 15.70 15.40
N SER A 57 9.47 15.21 15.93
CA SER A 57 10.35 14.28 15.22
C SER A 57 9.65 12.95 14.89
N ILE A 58 8.84 12.42 15.80
CA ILE A 58 8.00 11.24 15.57
C ILE A 58 6.97 11.53 14.47
N GLY A 59 6.26 12.66 14.57
CA GLY A 59 5.28 13.08 13.56
C GLY A 59 5.88 13.21 12.16
N LEU A 60 7.02 13.89 12.04
CA LEU A 60 7.75 14.03 10.77
C LEU A 60 8.20 12.67 10.22
N SER A 61 8.72 11.79 11.08
CA SER A 61 9.13 10.44 10.70
C SER A 61 7.95 9.61 10.17
N MET A 62 6.77 9.74 10.78
CA MET A 62 5.53 9.12 10.32
C MET A 62 5.08 9.68 8.97
N ILE A 63 5.21 11.00 8.74
CA ILE A 63 4.91 11.60 7.44
C ILE A 63 5.84 11.07 6.35
N VAL A 64 7.15 11.07 6.60
CA VAL A 64 8.15 10.61 5.63
C VAL A 64 7.92 9.14 5.29
N THR A 65 7.72 8.30 6.31
CA THR A 65 7.44 6.86 6.14
C THR A 65 6.11 6.64 5.43
N GLY A 66 5.07 7.38 5.78
CA GLY A 66 3.76 7.31 5.15
C GLY A 66 3.84 7.65 3.65
N LYS A 67 4.50 8.76 3.31
CA LYS A 67 4.75 9.16 1.90
C LYS A 67 5.61 8.13 1.16
N LEU A 68 6.62 7.55 1.82
CA LEU A 68 7.47 6.52 1.22
C LEU A 68 6.64 5.27 0.86
N LEU A 69 5.76 4.83 1.76
CA LEU A 69 4.88 3.68 1.53
C LEU A 69 3.82 3.94 0.46
N MET A 70 3.31 5.17 0.38
CA MET A 70 2.41 5.58 -0.71
C MET A 70 3.14 5.65 -2.06
N LYS A 71 4.40 6.12 -2.08
CA LYS A 71 5.24 6.15 -3.29
C LYS A 71 5.73 4.76 -3.71
N ARG A 72 6.11 3.90 -2.75
CA ARG A 72 6.45 2.48 -2.97
C ARG A 72 5.19 1.63 -3.21
N ARG A 73 4.23 2.18 -3.97
CA ARG A 73 3.01 1.50 -4.39
C ARG A 73 3.34 0.06 -4.76
N LYS A 74 2.53 -0.89 -4.30
CA LYS A 74 2.68 -2.27 -4.78
C LYS A 74 2.38 -2.25 -6.28
N LYS A 75 3.33 -2.74 -7.09
CA LYS A 75 3.11 -2.90 -8.52
C LYS A 75 1.87 -3.77 -8.71
N GLY A 76 0.83 -3.20 -9.31
CA GLY A 76 -0.40 -3.92 -9.60
C GLY A 76 -0.22 -4.81 -10.81
N ILE A 77 -1.16 -5.74 -11.02
CA ILE A 77 -1.17 -6.56 -12.25
C ILE A 77 -1.21 -5.66 -13.50
N LYS A 78 -1.89 -4.51 -13.44
CA LYS A 78 -1.88 -3.50 -14.51
C LYS A 78 -0.47 -3.00 -14.84
N ASP A 79 0.38 -2.77 -13.85
CA ASP A 79 1.76 -2.31 -14.04
C ASP A 79 2.63 -3.38 -14.72
N TYR A 80 2.36 -4.66 -14.42
CA TYR A 80 3.04 -5.78 -15.08
C TYR A 80 2.59 -5.93 -16.53
N ILE A 81 1.29 -5.78 -16.81
CA ILE A 81 0.75 -5.81 -18.18
C ILE A 81 1.36 -4.67 -19.01
N GLU A 82 1.36 -3.44 -18.49
CA GLU A 82 1.91 -2.28 -19.20
C GLU A 82 3.42 -2.46 -19.51
N LYS A 83 4.20 -2.97 -18.54
CA LYS A 83 5.60 -3.31 -18.76
C LYS A 83 5.79 -4.36 -19.85
N SER A 84 4.96 -5.42 -19.85
CA SER A 84 5.04 -6.47 -20.87
C SER A 84 4.70 -5.96 -22.28
N ILE A 85 3.75 -5.04 -22.40
CA ILE A 85 3.39 -4.40 -23.68
C ILE A 85 4.57 -3.58 -24.22
N ILE A 86 5.24 -2.82 -23.36
CA ILE A 86 6.42 -2.01 -23.74
C ILE A 86 7.56 -2.92 -24.21
N GLU A 87 7.83 -4.00 -23.48
CA GLU A 87 8.87 -4.97 -23.84
C GLU A 87 8.57 -5.66 -25.19
N MET A 88 7.31 -6.03 -25.43
CA MET A 88 6.89 -6.58 -26.73
C MET A 88 7.04 -5.57 -27.86
N ARG A 89 6.75 -4.28 -27.61
CA ARG A 89 6.91 -3.23 -28.62
C ARG A 89 8.38 -3.05 -29.01
N HIS A 90 9.30 -3.03 -28.04
CA HIS A 90 10.73 -2.96 -28.33
C HIS A 90 11.25 -4.19 -29.06
N LEU A 91 10.76 -5.40 -28.72
CA LEU A 91 11.10 -6.61 -29.46
C LEU A 91 10.62 -6.54 -30.92
N LYS A 92 9.45 -5.95 -31.17
CA LYS A 92 8.94 -5.74 -32.52
C LYS A 92 9.79 -4.75 -33.31
N GLU A 93 10.17 -3.63 -32.70
CA GLU A 93 11.05 -2.62 -33.31
C GLU A 93 12.42 -3.23 -33.67
N LEU A 94 13.04 -3.98 -32.76
CA LEU A 94 14.28 -4.72 -33.02
C LEU A 94 14.15 -5.73 -34.16
N ALA A 95 13.03 -6.46 -34.22
CA ALA A 95 12.78 -7.42 -35.29
C ALA A 95 12.61 -6.74 -36.66
N GLU A 96 12.01 -5.55 -36.70
CA GLU A 96 11.88 -4.73 -37.92
C GLU A 96 13.22 -4.11 -38.35
N GLU A 97 14.11 -3.78 -37.42
CA GLU A 97 15.47 -3.30 -37.75
C GLU A 97 16.40 -4.41 -38.27
N LEU A 98 16.10 -5.67 -37.98
CA LEU A 98 16.90 -6.84 -38.36
C LEU A 98 16.53 -7.43 -39.74
N ILE A 99 15.41 -7.03 -40.33
CA ILE A 99 14.90 -7.48 -41.65
C ILE A 99 15.24 -6.44 -42.71
#